data_AF-C1NAM7-F1
#
_entry.id   AF-C1NAM7-F1
#
_cell.length_a   1.000
_cell.length_b   1.000
_cell.length_c   1.000
_cell.angle_alpha   90.00
_cell.angle_beta   90.00
_cell.angle_gamma   90.00
#
_symmetry.space_group_name_H-M   'P 1'
#
loop_
_entity.id
_entity.type
_entity.pdbx_description
1 polymer ?
#
loop_
_entity_poly.entity_id
_entity_poly.type
_entity_poly.pdbx_seq_one_letter_code
_entity_poly.pdbx_strand_id
1 'polypeptide(L)'
;MGGIHHPEANTQELSKPEAKGRELSKPEAEGREISHPEAEGREIFHPEGKGREKSHPEAKGRELSKSEAEGREISHPEAEGREIFHPEAKGREKSHPETKGREISHPEAKGRGKSHPEAKYGEKFHPEAKGREVSKPEAKGRELSKPEAKGREKSHPETKGGKKFHPEAKGREVSEPEAKGRGKFYPEAKGREISHPEAKGRGKFHPEAKGGKKSHPEAKGRGKFYPEAKG
;
A
#
# COMPACT_ATOMS: atom_id res chain seq x y z
N MET A 1 30.51 -5.73 -4.86
CA MET A 1 30.51 -7.03 -4.19
C MET A 1 29.23 -7.10 -3.40
N GLY A 2 28.53 -8.23 -3.43
CA GLY A 2 27.30 -8.40 -2.66
C GLY A 2 27.58 -8.58 -1.16
N GLY A 3 26.63 -8.18 -0.32
CA GLY A 3 26.70 -8.27 1.14
C GLY A 3 25.56 -9.10 1.71
N ILE A 4 25.82 -9.77 2.84
CA ILE A 4 24.80 -10.45 3.65
C ILE A 4 24.92 -9.91 5.07
N HIS A 5 23.84 -9.37 5.62
CA HIS A 5 23.78 -8.79 6.96
C HIS A 5 22.67 -9.45 7.77
N HIS A 6 23.01 -10.00 8.94
CA HIS A 6 22.05 -10.56 9.90
C HIS A 6 22.37 -10.05 11.31
N PRO A 7 22.11 -8.77 11.61
CA PRO A 7 22.33 -8.27 12.95
C PRO A 7 21.16 -8.64 13.89
N GLU A 8 21.48 -8.82 15.17
CA GLU A 8 20.51 -9.15 16.22
C GLU A 8 20.68 -8.19 17.40
N ALA A 9 19.58 -7.66 17.95
CA ALA A 9 19.62 -6.76 19.10
C ALA A 9 18.43 -6.91 20.07
N ASN A 10 18.70 -6.73 21.36
CA ASN A 10 17.71 -6.91 22.44
C ASN A 10 17.23 -5.58 23.07
N THR A 11 17.65 -4.42 22.55
CA THR A 11 17.21 -3.11 23.08
C THR A 11 17.06 -2.04 22.00
N GLN A 12 18.18 -1.64 21.40
CA GLN A 12 18.22 -0.70 20.28
C GLN A 12 19.28 -1.11 19.28
N GLU A 13 18.92 -1.12 18.01
CA GLU A 13 19.86 -1.30 16.89
C GLU A 13 19.72 -0.20 15.86
N LEU A 14 20.85 0.15 15.24
CA LEU A 14 20.93 0.99 14.07
C LEU A 14 21.88 0.35 13.07
N SER A 15 21.37 -0.01 11.89
CA SER A 15 22.17 -0.60 10.81
C SER A 15 22.04 0.21 9.51
N LYS A 16 23.16 0.31 8.78
CA LYS A 16 23.28 1.00 7.48
C LYS A 16 24.21 0.25 6.53
N PRO A 17 23.86 -0.97 6.12
CA PRO A 17 24.68 -1.71 5.16
C PRO A 17 24.60 -1.09 3.76
N GLU A 18 25.67 -1.22 2.99
CA GLU A 18 25.75 -0.74 1.61
C GLU A 18 26.36 -1.81 0.71
N ALA A 19 25.76 -2.09 -0.46
CA ALA A 19 26.30 -3.08 -1.38
C ALA A 19 26.20 -2.67 -2.87
N LYS A 20 27.20 -3.13 -3.64
CA LYS A 20 27.15 -3.11 -5.11
C LYS A 20 26.87 -4.50 -5.65
N GLY A 21 25.73 -4.69 -6.29
CA GLY A 21 25.29 -5.96 -6.84
C GLY A 21 24.05 -6.49 -6.11
N ARG A 22 24.21 -7.55 -5.31
CA ARG A 22 23.10 -8.15 -4.56
C ARG A 22 23.31 -7.96 -3.07
N GLU A 23 22.32 -7.41 -2.39
CA GLU A 23 22.27 -7.30 -0.94
C GLU A 23 21.18 -8.19 -0.36
N LEU A 24 21.48 -8.79 0.78
CA LEU A 24 20.51 -9.49 1.61
C LEU A 24 20.70 -9.04 3.05
N SER A 25 19.67 -8.43 3.63
CA SER A 25 19.68 -8.01 5.03
C SER A 25 18.46 -8.59 5.74
N LYS A 26 18.69 -9.21 6.90
CA LYS A 26 17.63 -9.77 7.76
C LYS A 26 17.94 -9.46 9.23
N PRO A 27 17.69 -8.22 9.67
CA PRO A 27 17.84 -7.86 11.06
C PRO A 27 16.72 -8.50 11.90
N GLU A 28 17.05 -8.87 13.14
CA GLU A 28 16.08 -9.35 14.12
C GLU A 28 16.21 -8.58 15.43
N ALA A 29 15.11 -8.02 15.94
CA ALA A 29 15.17 -7.18 17.13
C ALA A 29 14.01 -7.35 18.11
N GLU A 30 14.35 -7.38 19.41
CA GLU A 30 13.42 -7.11 20.50
C GLU A 30 13.64 -5.68 21.02
N GLY A 31 12.61 -4.83 20.94
CA GLY A 31 12.69 -3.44 21.38
C GLY A 31 12.52 -2.44 20.24
N ARG A 32 13.59 -1.71 19.89
CA ARG A 32 13.54 -0.70 18.81
C ARG A 32 14.62 -0.94 17.78
N GLU A 33 14.22 -1.07 16.53
CA GLU A 33 15.15 -1.23 15.40
C GLU A 33 15.02 -0.06 14.43
N ILE A 34 16.15 0.32 13.83
CA ILE A 34 16.21 1.27 12.74
C ILE A 34 17.20 0.73 11.69
N SER A 35 16.74 0.52 10.46
CA SER A 35 17.61 0.06 9.37
C SER A 35 17.49 0.92 8.11
N HIS A 36 18.64 1.19 7.49
CA HIS A 36 18.77 1.94 6.24
C HIS A 36 19.76 1.24 5.28
N PRO A 37 19.41 0.09 4.71
CA PRO A 37 20.23 -0.57 3.68
C PRO A 37 20.22 0.22 2.36
N GLU A 38 21.34 0.23 1.63
CA GLU A 38 21.42 0.81 0.28
C GLU A 38 22.10 -0.14 -0.71
N ALA A 39 21.41 -0.45 -1.82
CA ALA A 39 21.93 -1.34 -2.85
C ALA A 39 21.94 -0.73 -4.27
N GLU A 40 23.09 -0.80 -4.95
CA GLU A 40 23.17 -0.64 -6.40
C GLU A 40 22.99 -2.01 -7.08
N GLY A 41 21.74 -2.36 -7.40
CA GLY A 41 21.38 -3.60 -8.08
C GLY A 41 20.12 -4.25 -7.53
N ARG A 42 20.27 -5.36 -6.80
CA ARG A 42 19.16 -6.09 -6.19
C ARG A 42 19.27 -6.09 -4.68
N GLU A 43 18.25 -5.57 -4.02
CA GLU A 43 18.11 -5.63 -2.57
C GLU A 43 17.07 -6.68 -2.16
N ILE A 44 17.31 -7.32 -1.02
CA ILE A 44 16.34 -8.15 -0.32
C ILE A 44 16.44 -7.80 1.16
N PHE A 45 15.39 -7.18 1.71
CA PHE A 45 15.36 -6.69 3.09
C PHE A 45 14.22 -7.35 3.87
N HIS A 46 14.56 -8.17 4.86
CA HIS A 46 13.59 -8.97 5.61
C HIS A 46 13.77 -8.79 7.13
N PRO A 47 13.35 -7.64 7.70
CA PRO A 47 13.39 -7.42 9.14
C PRO A 47 12.27 -8.18 9.85
N GLU A 48 12.57 -8.66 11.06
CA GLU A 48 11.58 -9.28 11.93
C GLU A 48 11.78 -8.81 13.37
N GLY A 49 10.71 -8.49 14.09
CA GLY A 49 10.91 -8.08 15.48
C GLY A 49 9.68 -7.81 16.32
N LYS A 50 9.93 -7.62 17.61
CA LYS A 50 8.93 -7.21 18.61
C LYS A 50 9.20 -5.79 19.05
N GLY A 51 8.16 -4.96 19.09
CA GLY A 51 8.25 -3.57 19.56
C GLY A 51 8.10 -2.57 18.44
N ARG A 52 9.14 -1.78 18.16
CA ARG A 52 9.07 -0.67 17.19
C ARG A 52 10.17 -0.78 16.14
N GLU A 53 9.77 -1.06 14.92
CA GLU A 53 10.65 -1.11 13.76
C GLU A 53 10.55 0.18 12.93
N LYS A 54 11.68 0.55 12.31
CA LYS A 54 11.74 1.57 11.27
C LYS A 54 12.68 1.12 10.17
N SER A 55 12.20 1.08 8.94
CA SER A 55 13.00 0.69 7.78
C SER A 55 12.92 1.71 6.64
N HIS A 56 14.07 1.95 6.03
CA HIS A 56 14.25 2.88 4.92
C HIS A 56 15.25 2.31 3.92
N PRO A 57 14.92 1.19 3.25
CA PRO A 57 15.78 0.62 2.21
C PRO A 57 15.78 1.49 0.95
N GLU A 58 16.93 1.57 0.29
CA GLU A 58 17.11 2.31 -0.96
C GLU A 58 17.78 1.45 -2.03
N ALA A 59 17.10 1.23 -3.17
CA ALA A 59 17.60 0.38 -4.23
C ALA A 59 17.63 1.06 -5.61
N LYS A 60 18.82 1.15 -6.22
CA LYS A 60 18.96 1.40 -7.66
C LYS A 60 18.83 0.09 -8.44
N GLY A 61 17.60 -0.34 -8.69
CA GLY A 61 17.29 -1.50 -9.51
C GLY A 61 16.05 -2.25 -9.06
N ARG A 62 16.24 -3.38 -8.36
CA ARG A 62 15.13 -4.20 -7.86
C ARG A 62 15.20 -4.34 -6.35
N GLU A 63 14.12 -3.95 -5.70
CA GLU A 63 13.93 -4.16 -4.27
C GLU A 63 12.91 -5.28 -4.02
N LEU A 64 13.12 -6.02 -2.94
CA LEU A 64 12.14 -6.90 -2.32
C LEU A 64 12.23 -6.69 -0.81
N SER A 65 11.21 -6.05 -0.24
CA SER A 65 11.16 -5.80 1.19
C SER A 65 9.96 -6.53 1.80
N LYS A 66 10.20 -7.28 2.88
CA LYS A 66 9.21 -8.06 3.62
C LYS A 66 9.47 -7.94 5.11
N SER A 67 8.61 -7.24 5.82
CA SER A 67 8.79 -6.96 7.24
C SER A 67 7.69 -7.64 8.06
N GLU A 68 8.04 -8.16 9.23
CA GLU A 68 7.06 -8.64 10.21
C GLU A 68 7.34 -8.04 11.60
N ALA A 69 6.36 -7.31 12.14
CA ALA A 69 6.48 -6.65 13.44
C ALA A 69 5.34 -6.99 14.40
N GLU A 70 5.69 -7.47 15.60
CA GLU A 70 4.78 -7.48 16.74
C GLU A 70 4.80 -6.13 17.46
N GLY A 71 4.01 -5.18 16.95
CA GLY A 71 3.84 -3.87 17.58
C GLY A 71 3.64 -2.76 16.57
N ARG A 72 4.66 -1.94 16.36
CA ARG A 72 4.62 -0.79 15.46
C ARG A 72 5.70 -0.87 14.39
N GLU A 73 5.26 -0.84 13.15
CA GLU A 73 6.12 -0.79 11.98
C GLU A 73 6.00 0.58 11.29
N ILE A 74 7.12 1.06 10.75
CA ILE A 74 7.17 2.22 9.87
C ILE A 74 8.18 1.92 8.77
N SER A 75 7.74 1.91 7.52
CA SER A 75 8.62 1.61 6.39
C SER A 75 8.44 2.62 5.27
N HIS A 76 9.56 3.08 4.71
CA HIS A 76 9.62 3.96 3.56
C HIS A 76 10.71 3.48 2.60
N PRO A 77 10.47 2.40 1.85
CA PRO A 77 11.38 1.95 0.81
C PRO A 77 11.39 2.91 -0.39
N GLU A 78 12.54 3.07 -1.03
CA GLU A 78 12.69 3.85 -2.25
C GLU A 78 13.42 3.06 -3.33
N ALA A 79 12.83 2.95 -4.52
CA ALA A 79 13.40 2.17 -5.61
C ALA A 79 13.41 2.88 -6.97
N GLU A 80 14.59 2.88 -7.62
CA GLU A 80 14.74 3.21 -9.05
C GLU A 80 14.64 1.95 -9.90
N GLY A 81 13.41 1.43 -10.07
CA GLY A 81 13.15 0.35 -11.03
C GLY A 81 11.92 -0.49 -10.72
N ARG A 82 12.09 -1.53 -9.91
CA ARG A 82 10.97 -2.39 -9.48
C ARG A 82 11.01 -2.62 -8.00
N GLU A 83 9.86 -2.46 -7.37
CA GLU A 83 9.70 -2.67 -5.94
C GLU A 83 8.60 -3.71 -5.70
N ILE A 84 8.84 -4.55 -4.69
CA ILE A 84 7.84 -5.47 -4.14
C ILE A 84 7.91 -5.33 -2.63
N PHE A 85 6.82 -4.88 -2.02
CA PHE A 85 6.77 -4.52 -0.61
C PHE A 85 5.62 -5.21 0.13
N HIS A 86 5.95 -5.92 1.20
CA HIS A 86 5.00 -6.71 1.99
C HIS A 86 5.24 -6.55 3.51
N PRO A 87 4.83 -5.44 4.12
CA PRO A 87 4.89 -5.27 5.57
C PRO A 87 3.71 -5.94 6.26
N GLU A 88 3.94 -6.64 7.38
CA GLU A 88 2.91 -7.15 8.27
C GLU A 88 3.13 -6.66 9.71
N ALA A 89 2.11 -6.02 10.30
CA ALA A 89 2.16 -5.62 11.71
C ALA A 89 0.99 -6.16 12.55
N LYS A 90 1.31 -6.83 13.66
CA LYS A 90 0.35 -7.12 14.75
C LYS A 90 0.14 -5.90 15.64
N GLY A 91 -0.33 -4.80 15.06
CA GLY A 91 -0.65 -3.59 15.80
C GLY A 91 -0.86 -2.38 14.89
N ARG A 92 0.20 -1.61 14.68
CA ARG A 92 0.15 -0.41 13.85
C ARG A 92 1.21 -0.44 12.76
N GLU A 93 0.76 -0.26 11.54
CA GLU A 93 1.62 -0.19 10.37
C GLU A 93 1.57 1.22 9.76
N LYS A 94 2.69 1.63 9.18
CA LYS A 94 2.78 2.80 8.32
C LYS A 94 3.73 2.49 7.17
N SER A 95 3.22 2.56 5.95
CA SER A 95 3.93 2.19 4.73
C SER A 95 3.88 3.35 3.73
N HIS A 96 5.03 3.73 3.19
CA HIS A 96 5.17 4.83 2.23
C HIS A 96 6.25 4.51 1.19
N PRO A 97 6.05 3.47 0.37
CA PRO A 97 6.98 3.13 -0.70
C PRO A 97 6.96 4.18 -1.82
N GLU A 98 8.12 4.53 -2.37
CA GLU A 98 8.23 5.39 -3.55
C GLU A 98 9.07 4.70 -4.64
N THR A 99 8.43 4.40 -5.78
CA THR A 99 9.12 3.80 -6.93
C THR A 99 9.13 4.72 -8.15
N LYS A 100 10.33 5.04 -8.67
CA LYS A 100 10.52 5.59 -10.04
C LYS A 100 10.36 4.51 -11.11
N GLY A 101 9.29 3.73 -11.02
CA GLY A 101 9.26 2.40 -11.62
C GLY A 101 7.89 1.75 -11.55
N ARG A 102 7.91 0.43 -11.34
CA ARG A 102 6.71 -0.37 -11.05
C ARG A 102 6.74 -0.86 -9.61
N GLU A 103 5.60 -0.73 -8.95
CA GLU A 103 5.44 -1.12 -7.55
C GLU A 103 4.38 -2.21 -7.42
N ILE A 104 4.60 -3.12 -6.48
CA ILE A 104 3.62 -4.07 -5.96
C ILE A 104 3.67 -3.99 -4.44
N SER A 105 2.59 -3.58 -3.81
CA SER A 105 2.54 -3.36 -2.35
C SER A 105 1.33 -4.04 -1.73
N HIS A 106 1.58 -4.82 -0.69
CA HIS A 106 0.58 -5.60 0.07
C HIS A 106 0.81 -5.43 1.58
N PRO A 107 0.47 -4.26 2.15
CA PRO A 107 0.59 -4.04 3.58
C PRO A 107 -0.54 -4.71 4.36
N GLU A 108 -0.22 -5.35 5.48
CA GLU A 108 -1.17 -6.04 6.35
C GLU A 108 -1.09 -5.57 7.80
N ALA A 109 -2.23 -5.20 8.39
CA ALA A 109 -2.28 -4.77 9.78
C ALA A 109 -3.41 -5.43 10.59
N LYS A 110 -3.04 -6.10 11.69
CA LYS A 110 -3.99 -6.51 12.75
C LYS A 110 -4.22 -5.37 13.75
N GLY A 111 -4.77 -4.26 13.25
CA GLY A 111 -5.13 -3.10 14.07
C GLY A 111 -5.33 -1.82 13.26
N ARG A 112 -4.25 -1.06 13.05
CA ARG A 112 -4.30 0.19 12.27
C ARG A 112 -3.26 0.20 11.16
N GLY A 113 -3.71 0.11 9.92
CA GLY A 113 -2.89 0.30 8.72
C GLY A 113 -2.98 1.73 8.20
N LYS A 114 -1.86 2.25 7.69
CA LYS A 114 -1.81 3.45 6.86
C LYS A 114 -0.81 3.22 5.75
N SER A 115 -1.23 3.33 4.50
CA SER A 115 -0.31 3.18 3.39
C SER A 115 -0.55 4.19 2.26
N HIS A 116 0.56 4.69 1.72
CA HIS A 116 0.61 5.76 0.72
C HIS A 116 1.73 5.47 -0.30
N PRO A 117 1.56 4.46 -1.15
CA PRO A 117 2.53 4.16 -2.21
C PRO A 117 2.49 5.19 -3.33
N GLU A 118 3.65 5.51 -3.94
CA GLU A 118 3.74 6.29 -5.18
C GLU A 118 4.55 5.57 -6.27
N ALA A 119 3.95 5.42 -7.45
CA ALA A 119 4.62 4.82 -8.61
C ALA A 119 4.51 5.64 -9.91
N LYS A 120 5.64 5.81 -10.61
CA LYS A 120 5.66 6.54 -11.90
C LYS A 120 5.01 5.77 -13.05
N TYR A 121 5.21 4.46 -13.18
CA TYR A 121 4.77 3.71 -14.36
C TYR A 121 3.60 2.77 -14.11
N GLY A 122 3.51 2.19 -12.91
CA GLY A 122 2.33 1.45 -12.52
C GLY A 122 2.45 0.77 -11.19
N GLU A 123 1.29 0.51 -10.62
CA GLU A 123 1.13 0.15 -9.23
C GLU A 123 0.07 -0.96 -9.10
N LYS A 124 0.36 -1.93 -8.23
CA LYS A 124 -0.64 -2.86 -7.71
C LYS A 124 -0.61 -2.75 -6.20
N PHE A 125 -1.76 -2.43 -5.62
CA PHE A 125 -1.83 -2.12 -4.21
C PHE A 125 -3.02 -2.82 -3.57
N HIS A 126 -2.72 -3.61 -2.55
CA HIS A 126 -3.63 -4.58 -1.94
C HIS A 126 -3.45 -4.58 -0.42
N PRO A 127 -3.80 -3.48 0.27
CA PRO A 127 -3.72 -3.41 1.72
C PRO A 127 -4.83 -4.25 2.37
N GLU A 128 -4.53 -4.97 3.47
CA GLU A 128 -5.54 -5.60 4.32
C GLU A 128 -5.45 -5.09 5.77
N ALA A 129 -6.59 -4.79 6.39
CA ALA A 129 -6.63 -4.51 7.83
C ALA A 129 -7.77 -5.20 8.58
N LYS A 130 -7.43 -5.79 9.73
CA LYS A 130 -8.39 -6.14 10.79
C LYS A 130 -8.50 -4.98 11.77
N GLY A 131 -9.30 -3.98 11.43
CA GLY A 131 -9.52 -2.80 12.25
C GLY A 131 -9.74 -1.55 11.42
N ARG A 132 -8.77 -0.65 11.41
CA ARG A 132 -8.84 0.60 10.63
C ARG A 132 -7.75 0.67 9.59
N GLU A 133 -8.15 0.96 8.37
CA GLU A 133 -7.27 1.19 7.23
C GLU A 133 -7.40 2.64 6.73
N VAL A 134 -6.29 3.21 6.26
CA VAL A 134 -6.28 4.42 5.45
C VAL A 134 -5.29 4.23 4.32
N SER A 135 -5.78 4.39 3.10
CA SER A 135 -5.03 4.06 1.89
C SER A 135 -5.10 5.19 0.88
N LYS A 136 -3.95 5.67 0.39
CA LYS A 136 -3.89 6.69 -0.66
C LYS A 136 -2.75 6.40 -1.64
N PRO A 137 -2.92 5.40 -2.52
CA PRO A 137 -1.96 5.14 -3.58
C PRO A 137 -2.02 6.22 -4.66
N GLU A 138 -0.86 6.54 -5.24
CA GLU A 138 -0.73 7.50 -6.34
C GLU A 138 0.10 6.92 -7.50
N ALA A 139 -0.49 6.92 -8.70
CA ALA A 139 0.21 6.46 -9.89
C ALA A 139 0.10 7.39 -11.10
N LYS A 140 1.23 7.65 -11.77
CA LYS A 140 1.22 8.37 -13.07
C LYS A 140 0.91 7.46 -14.27
N GLY A 141 0.80 6.15 -14.06
CA GLY A 141 0.57 5.17 -15.12
C GLY A 141 -0.71 4.36 -14.94
N ARG A 142 -0.57 3.04 -14.75
CA ARG A 142 -1.70 2.15 -14.45
C ARG A 142 -1.73 1.80 -12.97
N GLU A 143 -2.88 1.92 -12.34
CA GLU A 143 -3.11 1.53 -10.96
C GLU A 143 -4.19 0.43 -10.89
N LEU A 144 -3.91 -0.58 -10.09
CA LEU A 144 -4.91 -1.50 -9.56
C LEU A 144 -4.86 -1.41 -8.04
N SER A 145 -5.91 -0.87 -7.43
CA SER A 145 -6.03 -0.77 -5.98
C SER A 145 -7.21 -1.60 -5.49
N LYS A 146 -6.96 -2.47 -4.52
CA LYS A 146 -7.94 -3.36 -3.88
C LYS A 146 -7.74 -3.39 -2.35
N PRO A 147 -8.10 -2.31 -1.64
CA PRO A 147 -8.05 -2.30 -0.19
C PRO A 147 -9.15 -3.19 0.40
N GLU A 148 -8.83 -3.88 1.50
CA GLU A 148 -9.74 -4.77 2.20
C GLU A 148 -9.71 -4.54 3.72
N ALA A 149 -10.87 -4.22 4.31
CA ALA A 149 -10.95 -3.98 5.76
C ALA A 149 -12.08 -4.74 6.45
N LYS A 150 -11.74 -5.41 7.56
CA LYS A 150 -12.71 -5.83 8.58
C LYS A 150 -12.79 -4.75 9.65
N GLY A 151 -13.65 -3.76 9.43
CA GLY A 151 -13.86 -2.63 10.33
C GLY A 151 -14.12 -1.34 9.57
N ARG A 152 -13.15 -0.41 9.57
CA ARG A 152 -13.28 0.88 8.90
C ARG A 152 -12.19 1.10 7.87
N GLU A 153 -12.61 1.32 6.64
CA GLU A 153 -11.76 1.68 5.52
C GLU A 153 -11.90 3.16 5.17
N LYS A 154 -10.81 3.76 4.71
CA LYS A 154 -10.81 5.03 3.97
C LYS A 154 -9.81 4.94 2.84
N SER A 155 -10.27 5.14 1.60
CA SER A 155 -9.42 5.02 0.43
C SER A 155 -9.56 6.22 -0.49
N HIS A 156 -8.44 6.87 -0.82
CA HIS A 156 -8.38 8.01 -1.73
C HIS A 156 -7.26 7.83 -2.76
N PRO A 157 -7.40 6.85 -3.66
CA PRO A 157 -6.37 6.57 -4.64
C PRO A 157 -6.42 7.62 -5.78
N GLU A 158 -5.28 8.09 -6.29
CA GLU A 158 -5.21 9.03 -7.44
C GLU A 158 -4.40 8.45 -8.62
N THR A 159 -4.91 8.59 -9.85
CA THR A 159 -4.12 8.26 -11.05
C THR A 159 -4.12 9.31 -12.14
N LYS A 160 -2.98 9.43 -12.81
CA LYS A 160 -2.86 10.05 -14.14
C LYS A 160 -2.75 8.98 -15.23
N GLY A 161 -3.76 8.14 -15.38
CA GLY A 161 -3.77 7.16 -16.46
C GLY A 161 -4.94 6.19 -16.37
N GLY A 162 -4.64 4.91 -16.18
CA GLY A 162 -5.65 3.86 -16.12
C GLY A 162 -5.82 3.32 -14.71
N LYS A 163 -7.00 3.47 -14.13
CA LYS A 163 -7.33 2.99 -12.79
C LYS A 163 -8.37 1.88 -12.81
N LYS A 164 -8.13 0.84 -12.00
CA LYS A 164 -9.16 -0.07 -11.51
C LYS A 164 -9.14 -0.05 -10.00
N PHE A 165 -10.30 0.16 -9.40
CA PHE A 165 -10.43 0.30 -7.96
C PHE A 165 -11.56 -0.58 -7.44
N HIS A 166 -11.22 -1.47 -6.50
CA HIS A 166 -12.13 -2.47 -5.93
C HIS A 166 -11.95 -2.54 -4.39
N PRO A 167 -12.40 -1.53 -3.63
CA PRO A 167 -12.38 -1.60 -2.18
C PRO A 167 -13.43 -2.60 -1.67
N GLU A 168 -13.10 -3.37 -0.63
CA GLU A 168 -14.06 -4.21 0.09
C GLU A 168 -14.00 -3.95 1.61
N ALA A 169 -15.13 -3.57 2.20
CA ALA A 169 -15.23 -3.40 3.65
C ALA A 169 -16.35 -4.22 4.30
N LYS A 170 -16.01 -4.92 5.39
CA LYS A 170 -16.99 -5.40 6.39
C LYS A 170 -17.07 -4.38 7.52
N GLY A 171 -18.02 -3.46 7.43
CA GLY A 171 -18.21 -2.39 8.40
C GLY A 171 -18.50 -1.05 7.73
N ARG A 172 -17.54 -0.12 7.74
CA ARG A 172 -17.71 1.20 7.12
C ARG A 172 -16.62 1.47 6.08
N GLU A 173 -17.06 1.77 4.87
CA GLU A 173 -16.21 2.19 3.75
C GLU A 173 -16.40 3.70 3.47
N VAL A 174 -15.30 4.38 3.14
CA VAL A 174 -15.34 5.69 2.50
C VAL A 174 -14.31 5.69 1.37
N SER A 175 -14.77 5.92 0.15
CA SER A 175 -13.97 5.77 -1.06
C SER A 175 -14.08 6.99 -1.96
N GLU A 176 -12.97 7.66 -2.25
CA GLU A 176 -12.92 8.84 -3.12
C GLU A 176 -11.81 8.68 -4.18
N PRO A 177 -11.97 7.74 -5.13
CA PRO A 177 -10.95 7.50 -6.15
C PRO A 177 -10.98 8.56 -7.26
N GLU A 178 -9.81 9.11 -7.63
CA GLU A 178 -9.65 10.00 -8.79
C GLU A 178 -8.89 9.29 -9.93
N ALA A 179 -9.37 9.49 -11.16
CA ALA A 179 -8.67 9.09 -12.37
C ALA A 179 -8.69 10.17 -13.47
N LYS A 180 -7.51 10.63 -13.87
CA LYS A 180 -7.28 11.43 -15.07
C LYS A 180 -6.91 10.49 -16.23
N GLY A 181 -7.90 10.02 -16.97
CA GLY A 181 -7.75 9.08 -18.07
C GLY A 181 -8.90 8.07 -18.16
N ARG A 182 -8.68 6.83 -17.69
CA ARG A 182 -9.69 5.77 -17.64
C ARG A 182 -9.86 5.29 -16.21
N GLY A 183 -11.04 5.47 -15.63
CA GLY A 183 -11.39 4.96 -14.31
C GLY A 183 -12.46 3.87 -14.38
N LYS A 184 -12.26 2.79 -13.63
CA LYS A 184 -13.33 1.84 -13.30
C LYS A 184 -13.34 1.61 -11.80
N PHE A 185 -14.48 1.83 -11.17
CA PHE A 185 -14.60 1.78 -9.71
C PHE A 185 -15.74 0.83 -9.32
N TYR A 186 -15.46 -0.06 -8.38
CA TYR A 186 -16.30 -1.17 -7.97
C TYR A 186 -16.26 -1.34 -6.44
N PRO A 187 -16.77 -0.37 -5.66
CA PRO A 187 -16.79 -0.51 -4.22
C PRO A 187 -17.81 -1.57 -3.78
N GLU A 188 -17.41 -2.40 -2.81
CA GLU A 188 -18.27 -3.37 -2.15
C GLU A 188 -18.23 -3.19 -0.63
N ALA A 189 -19.37 -3.02 0.01
CA ALA A 189 -19.42 -2.95 1.46
C ALA A 189 -20.53 -3.81 2.07
N LYS A 190 -20.20 -4.55 3.13
CA LYS A 190 -21.18 -5.15 4.05
C LYS A 190 -21.29 -4.22 5.26
N GLY A 191 -22.24 -3.30 5.23
CA GLY A 191 -22.43 -2.26 6.24
C GLY A 191 -22.75 -0.89 5.63
N ARG A 192 -21.92 0.12 5.89
CA ARG A 192 -22.12 1.49 5.39
C ARG A 192 -21.08 1.88 4.35
N GLU A 193 -21.54 2.23 3.16
CA GLU A 193 -20.73 2.70 2.04
C GLU A 193 -20.94 4.20 1.80
N ILE A 194 -19.85 4.93 1.60
CA ILE A 194 -19.87 6.30 1.05
C ILE A 194 -18.83 6.38 -0.07
N SER A 195 -19.26 6.70 -1.28
CA SER A 195 -18.39 6.73 -2.45
C SER A 195 -18.50 8.05 -3.24
N HIS A 196 -17.37 8.68 -3.54
CA HIS A 196 -17.27 9.88 -4.38
C HIS A 196 -16.21 9.67 -5.49
N PRO A 197 -16.45 8.78 -6.48
CA PRO A 197 -15.49 8.57 -7.55
C PRO A 197 -15.49 9.75 -8.54
N GLU A 198 -14.30 10.22 -8.91
CA GLU A 198 -14.10 11.23 -9.96
C GLU A 198 -13.31 10.65 -11.15
N ALA A 199 -13.83 10.86 -12.36
CA ALA A 199 -13.10 10.54 -13.59
C ALA A 199 -13.08 11.70 -14.58
N LYS A 200 -11.89 12.17 -14.92
CA LYS A 200 -11.64 13.06 -16.06
C LYS A 200 -11.22 12.21 -17.27
N GLY A 201 -12.12 11.99 -18.23
CA GLY A 201 -11.89 11.14 -19.40
C GLY A 201 -12.97 10.08 -19.60
N ARG A 202 -12.67 8.81 -19.32
CA ARG A 202 -13.64 7.69 -19.39
C ARG A 202 -13.83 7.08 -18.00
N GLY A 203 -15.03 7.19 -17.44
CA GLY A 203 -15.37 6.64 -16.12
C GLY A 203 -16.44 5.57 -16.20
N LYS A 204 -16.28 4.49 -15.44
CA LYS A 204 -17.35 3.54 -15.13
C LYS A 204 -17.43 3.32 -13.63
N PHE A 205 -18.63 3.33 -13.08
CA PHE A 205 -18.85 3.16 -11.66
C PHE A 205 -19.95 2.12 -11.38
N HIS A 206 -19.63 1.13 -10.55
CA HIS A 206 -20.45 -0.04 -10.25
C HIS A 206 -20.45 -0.34 -8.73
N PRO A 207 -21.17 0.43 -7.90
CA PRO A 207 -21.20 0.19 -6.45
C PRO A 207 -22.14 -0.94 -6.04
N GLU A 208 -21.71 -1.71 -5.03
CA GLU A 208 -22.48 -2.79 -4.40
C GLU A 208 -22.28 -2.84 -2.86
N ALA A 209 -23.06 -2.10 -2.06
CA ALA A 209 -23.27 -2.50 -0.66
C ALA A 209 -24.40 -3.51 -0.36
N LYS A 210 -24.29 -4.15 0.81
CA LYS A 210 -25.39 -4.68 1.61
C LYS A 210 -25.49 -3.84 2.88
N GLY A 211 -26.49 -2.95 2.95
CA GLY A 211 -26.66 -1.96 4.01
C GLY A 211 -26.80 -0.53 3.47
N GLY A 212 -26.37 0.47 4.24
CA GLY A 212 -26.57 1.88 3.89
C GLY A 212 -25.56 2.38 2.85
N LYS A 213 -26.05 2.87 1.70
CA LYS A 213 -25.20 3.42 0.62
C LYS A 213 -25.43 4.91 0.41
N LYS A 214 -24.35 5.65 0.15
CA LYS A 214 -24.39 7.00 -0.42
C LYS A 214 -23.35 7.11 -1.52
N SER A 215 -23.76 7.47 -2.73
CA SER A 215 -22.87 7.57 -3.88
C SER A 215 -23.06 8.87 -4.64
N HIS A 216 -21.97 9.59 -4.88
CA HIS A 216 -21.96 10.83 -5.66
C HIS A 216 -20.84 10.77 -6.72
N PRO A 217 -21.03 10.02 -7.81
CA PRO A 217 -20.04 9.95 -8.89
C PRO A 217 -19.98 11.26 -9.69
N GLU A 218 -18.77 11.71 -10.00
CA GLU A 218 -18.52 12.83 -10.92
C GLU A 218 -17.71 12.36 -12.13
N ALA A 219 -18.10 12.79 -13.33
CA ALA A 219 -17.37 12.51 -14.55
C ALA A 219 -17.29 13.73 -15.46
N LYS A 220 -16.07 14.16 -15.78
CA LYS A 220 -15.78 15.13 -16.84
C LYS A 220 -15.34 14.35 -18.08
N GLY A 221 -16.27 14.13 -19.02
CA GLY A 221 -16.06 13.31 -20.22
C GLY A 221 -17.12 12.21 -20.37
N ARG A 222 -16.70 11.01 -20.78
CA ARG A 222 -17.59 9.85 -20.96
C ARG A 222 -17.71 9.06 -19.65
N GLY A 223 -18.71 9.38 -18.83
CA GLY A 223 -19.05 8.64 -17.61
C GLY A 223 -20.24 7.70 -17.80
N LYS A 224 -20.23 6.55 -17.11
CA LYS A 224 -21.40 5.67 -16.96
C LYS A 224 -21.52 5.18 -15.51
N PHE A 225 -22.74 5.17 -14.98
CA PHE A 225 -23.05 4.74 -13.61
C PHE A 225 -24.02 3.55 -13.64
N TYR A 226 -23.69 2.52 -12.86
CA TYR A 226 -24.39 1.22 -12.83
C TYR A 226 -24.59 0.75 -11.39
N PRO A 227 -25.50 1.36 -10.62
CA PRO A 227 -25.77 0.94 -9.25
C PRO A 227 -26.49 -0.41 -9.24
N GLU A 228 -26.06 -1.33 -8.36
CA GLU A 228 -26.79 -2.57 -8.09
C GLU A 228 -27.37 -2.52 -6.65
N ALA A 229 -28.67 -2.75 -6.53
CA ALA A 229 -29.37 -2.80 -5.25
C ALA A 229 -29.73 -4.26 -4.94
N LYS A 230 -29.09 -4.84 -3.92
CA LYS A 230 -29.54 -6.11 -3.31
C LYS A 230 -30.27 -5.76 -2.02
N GLY A 231 -31.57 -6.06 -2.01
CA GLY A 231 -32.45 -5.98 -0.84
C GLY A 231 -32.15 -7.09 0.17
#